data_AF-A0A344TAF2-F1
#
_entry.id   AF-A0A344TAF2-F1
#
_cell.length_a   1.000
_cell.length_b   1.000
_cell.length_c   1.000
_cell.angle_alpha   90.00
_cell.angle_beta   90.00
_cell.angle_gamma   90.00
#
_symmetry.space_group_name_H-M   'P 1'
#
loop_
_entity.id
_entity.type
_entity.pdbx_description
1 polymer ?
#
loop_
_entity_poly.entity_id
_entity_poly.type
_entity_poly.pdbx_seq_one_letter_code
_entity_poly.pdbx_strand_id
1 'polypeptide(L)'
;MNNPADPFVKEIKKLTKFSFNLHILLLFVFPFVASLFKLMKISFFNPEAMNFFERSFAKIKATREKEGPGGRVDFLQLMIDSQKSNSEHQSNGLDPSYKGLTDDEILAQAFTFVFGGYEPTSSSLGYAAYFLAIHPDVQQKLQDEIDTILPNKAPLTYDAIMQLEYLDMVL
;
A
#
# COMPACT_ATOMS: atom_id res chain seq x y z
N MET A 1 9.46 -9.71 7.79
CA MET A 1 9.20 -8.44 8.50
C MET A 1 9.84 -8.37 9.91
N ASN A 2 10.77 -9.26 10.28
CA ASN A 2 11.40 -9.25 11.63
C ASN A 2 12.70 -8.44 11.74
N ASN A 3 13.11 -7.72 10.69
CA ASN A 3 14.33 -6.90 10.71
C ASN A 3 13.98 -5.40 10.71
N PRO A 4 14.05 -4.71 11.87
CA PRO A 4 13.81 -3.26 11.92
C PRO A 4 14.87 -2.44 11.17
N ALA A 5 16.00 -3.04 10.81
CA ALA A 5 17.04 -2.44 9.96
C ALA A 5 16.85 -2.75 8.46
N ASP A 6 15.73 -3.38 8.08
CA ASP A 6 15.41 -3.58 6.67
C ASP A 6 15.31 -2.21 5.95
N PRO A 7 16.00 -2.02 4.81
CA PRO A 7 15.97 -0.76 4.08
C PRO A 7 14.54 -0.28 3.77
N PHE A 8 13.62 -1.19 3.46
CA PHE A 8 12.23 -0.83 3.19
C PHE A 8 11.54 -0.21 4.41
N VAL A 9 11.72 -0.81 5.60
CA VAL A 9 11.16 -0.32 6.87
C VAL A 9 11.78 1.03 7.25
N LYS A 10 13.08 1.20 7.00
CA LYS A 10 13.77 2.46 7.26
C LYS A 10 13.25 3.58 6.36
N GLU A 11 13.13 3.33 5.06
CA GLU A 11 12.71 4.35 4.10
C GLU A 11 11.21 4.68 4.24
N ILE A 12 10.34 3.71 4.50
CA ILE A 12 8.91 4.00 4.72
C ILE A 12 8.69 4.85 5.97
N LYS A 13 9.44 4.59 7.06
CA LYS A 13 9.40 5.42 8.27
C LYS A 13 9.83 6.87 8.03
N LYS A 14 10.73 7.13 7.08
CA LYS A 14 11.09 8.52 6.71
C LYS A 14 9.92 9.25 6.05
N LEU A 15 9.04 8.53 5.38
CA LEU A 15 7.84 9.08 4.73
C LEU A 15 6.69 9.28 5.71
N THR A 16 6.58 8.40 6.72
CA THR A 16 5.47 8.43 7.68
C THR A 16 5.70 9.35 8.88
N LYS A 17 6.94 9.82 9.11
CA LYS A 17 7.25 10.93 10.03
C LYS A 17 6.74 12.28 9.52
N PHE A 18 5.47 12.32 9.17
CA PHE A 18 4.79 13.48 8.66
C PHE A 18 4.41 14.37 9.84
N SER A 19 5.26 15.34 10.19
CA SER A 19 4.80 16.46 11.02
C SER A 19 3.64 17.15 10.30
N PHE A 20 2.60 17.63 11.00
CA PHE A 20 1.53 18.46 10.42
C PHE A 20 2.14 19.52 9.50
N ASN A 21 2.15 19.22 8.22
CA ASN A 21 2.84 20.04 7.25
C ASN A 21 1.81 21.05 6.78
N LEU A 22 1.97 22.29 7.23
CA LEU A 22 1.12 23.41 6.85
C LEU A 22 0.94 23.48 5.33
N HIS A 23 1.92 23.04 4.54
CA HIS A 23 1.82 23.00 3.08
C HIS A 23 0.79 21.96 2.57
N ILE A 24 0.63 20.79 3.20
CA ILE A 24 -0.43 19.83 2.82
C ILE A 24 -1.80 20.37 3.21
N LEU A 25 -1.91 20.98 4.39
CA LEU A 25 -3.15 21.63 4.81
C LEU A 25 -3.54 22.77 3.84
N LEU A 26 -2.57 23.60 3.45
CA LEU A 26 -2.77 24.67 2.48
C LEU A 26 -3.19 24.12 1.11
N LEU A 27 -2.65 23.00 0.66
CA LEU A 27 -3.05 22.36 -0.61
C LEU A 27 -4.48 21.83 -0.56
N PHE A 28 -4.92 21.31 0.59
CA PHE A 28 -6.29 20.82 0.79
C PHE A 28 -7.32 21.96 0.87
N VAL A 29 -6.99 23.05 1.58
CA VAL A 29 -7.89 24.21 1.78
C VAL A 29 -7.88 25.16 0.59
N PHE A 30 -6.74 25.33 -0.08
CA PHE A 30 -6.55 26.29 -1.17
C PHE A 30 -5.95 25.60 -2.42
N PRO A 31 -6.79 24.98 -3.27
CA PRO A 31 -6.31 24.23 -4.43
C PRO A 31 -5.53 25.09 -5.46
N PHE A 32 -5.71 26.41 -5.46
CA PHE A 32 -4.93 27.33 -6.31
C PHE A 32 -3.43 27.37 -5.94
N VAL A 33 -3.07 26.99 -4.71
CA VAL A 33 -1.68 26.94 -4.23
C VAL A 33 -0.92 25.78 -4.87
N ALA A 34 -1.62 24.76 -5.38
CA ALA A 34 -0.99 23.63 -6.08
C ALA A 34 -0.18 24.09 -7.30
N SER A 35 -0.70 25.06 -8.07
CA SER A 35 0.02 25.64 -9.21
C SER A 35 1.29 26.37 -8.78
N LEU A 36 1.27 27.05 -7.63
CA LEU A 36 2.43 27.74 -7.07
C LEU A 36 3.50 26.74 -6.57
N PHE A 37 3.08 25.67 -5.90
CA PHE A 37 4.01 24.62 -5.45
C PHE A 37 4.64 23.84 -6.60
N LYS A 38 3.90 23.63 -7.69
CA LYS A 38 4.42 23.04 -8.92
C LYS A 38 5.51 23.93 -9.54
N LEU A 39 5.33 25.25 -9.52
CA LEU A 39 6.34 26.20 -9.99
C LEU A 39 7.58 26.21 -9.09
N MET A 40 7.40 26.12 -7.77
CA MET A 40 8.50 26.15 -6.79
C MET A 40 9.19 24.79 -6.56
N LYS A 41 8.76 23.71 -7.23
CA LYS A 41 9.31 22.34 -7.09
C LYS A 41 9.38 21.86 -5.61
N ILE A 42 8.38 22.21 -4.81
CA ILE A 42 8.32 21.78 -3.41
C ILE A 42 7.97 20.29 -3.35
N SER A 43 8.83 19.48 -2.71
CA SER A 43 8.55 18.07 -2.41
C SER A 43 7.99 17.94 -1.00
N PHE A 44 6.89 17.20 -0.86
CA PHE A 44 6.27 16.89 0.44
C PHE A 44 6.91 15.68 1.13
N PHE A 45 7.64 14.87 0.37
CA PHE A 45 8.24 13.62 0.83
C PHE A 45 9.75 13.70 0.82
N ASN A 46 10.37 12.88 1.68
CA ASN A 46 11.82 12.72 1.71
C ASN A 46 12.31 12.19 0.34
N PRO A 47 13.15 12.93 -0.39
CA PRO A 47 13.55 12.57 -1.75
C PRO A 47 14.41 11.30 -1.79
N GLU A 48 15.19 11.01 -0.76
CA GLU A 48 15.99 9.77 -0.68
C GLU A 48 15.07 8.55 -0.59
N ALA A 49 14.05 8.62 0.27
CA ALA A 49 13.06 7.57 0.41
C ALA A 49 12.25 7.39 -0.88
N MET A 50 11.81 8.48 -1.52
CA MET A 50 11.08 8.42 -2.78
C MET A 50 11.90 7.74 -3.89
N ASN A 51 13.18 8.11 -4.03
CA ASN A 51 14.10 7.49 -4.98
C ASN A 51 14.28 5.98 -4.71
N PHE A 52 14.29 5.55 -3.45
CA PHE A 52 14.36 4.13 -3.10
C PHE A 52 13.12 3.37 -3.60
N PHE A 53 11.92 3.90 -3.37
CA PHE A 53 10.68 3.27 -3.81
C PHE A 53 10.57 3.25 -5.35
N GLU A 54 10.90 4.36 -6.01
CA GLU A 54 10.94 4.45 -7.47
C GLU A 54 11.83 3.37 -8.08
N ARG A 55 13.08 3.24 -7.59
CA ARG A 55 14.01 2.20 -8.04
C ARG A 55 13.51 0.79 -7.74
N SER A 56 12.87 0.59 -6.59
CA SER A 56 12.33 -0.71 -6.19
C SER A 56 11.19 -1.15 -7.11
N PHE A 57 10.23 -0.27 -7.37
CA PHE A 57 9.11 -0.57 -8.26
C PHE A 57 9.56 -0.72 -9.73
N ALA A 58 10.46 0.14 -10.21
CA ALA A 58 11.04 0.02 -11.54
C ALA A 58 11.75 -1.34 -11.73
N LYS A 59 12.50 -1.79 -10.71
CA LYS A 59 13.14 -3.11 -10.71
C LYS A 59 12.11 -4.25 -10.74
N ILE A 60 11.07 -4.18 -9.91
CA ILE A 60 10.01 -5.21 -9.87
C ILE A 60 9.31 -5.31 -11.23
N LYS A 61 8.96 -4.17 -11.84
CA LYS A 61 8.36 -4.12 -13.18
C LYS A 61 9.27 -4.77 -14.22
N ALA A 62 10.54 -4.38 -14.27
CA ALA A 62 11.50 -4.92 -15.22
C ALA A 62 11.74 -6.43 -15.05
N THR A 63 11.68 -6.94 -13.82
CA THR A 63 11.73 -8.38 -13.55
C THR A 63 10.53 -9.10 -14.14
N ARG A 64 9.30 -8.58 -13.94
CA ARG A 64 8.07 -9.19 -14.45
C ARG A 64 7.99 -9.19 -15.97
N GLU A 65 8.47 -8.14 -16.61
CA GLU A 65 8.54 -8.08 -18.08
C GLU A 65 9.45 -9.17 -18.66
N LYS A 66 10.50 -9.57 -17.93
CA LYS A 66 11.42 -10.66 -18.34
C LYS A 66 10.86 -12.05 -18.08
N GLU A 67 10.07 -12.22 -17.03
CA GLU A 67 9.51 -13.53 -16.63
C GLU A 67 8.37 -14.01 -17.56
N GLY A 68 7.77 -13.10 -18.34
CA GLY A 68 6.75 -13.42 -19.34
C GLY A 68 5.34 -13.64 -18.78
N PRO A 69 4.32 -13.85 -19.65
CA PRO A 69 2.94 -14.05 -19.21
C PRO A 69 2.77 -15.43 -18.55
N GLY A 70 2.26 -15.45 -17.32
CA GLY A 70 2.10 -16.69 -16.52
C GLY A 70 2.23 -16.51 -15.00
N GLY A 71 2.61 -15.31 -14.55
CA GLY A 71 2.70 -14.95 -13.14
C GLY A 71 1.34 -14.71 -12.46
N ARG A 72 1.39 -14.51 -11.13
CA ARG A 72 0.23 -14.13 -10.31
C ARG A 72 -0.38 -12.82 -10.83
N VAL A 73 -1.69 -12.82 -11.06
CA VAL A 73 -2.45 -11.58 -11.35
C VAL A 73 -2.63 -10.82 -10.05
N ASP A 74 -1.83 -9.77 -9.86
CA ASP A 74 -1.93 -8.85 -8.73
C ASP A 74 -2.10 -7.41 -9.21
N PHE A 75 -2.27 -6.48 -8.27
CA PHE A 75 -2.51 -5.08 -8.56
C PHE A 75 -1.45 -4.45 -9.50
N LEU A 76 -0.17 -4.77 -9.29
CA LEU A 76 0.90 -4.26 -10.15
C LEU A 76 0.88 -4.91 -11.53
N GLN A 77 0.50 -6.19 -11.64
CA GLN A 77 0.33 -6.84 -12.93
C GLN A 77 -0.80 -6.21 -13.75
N LEU A 78 -1.95 -5.93 -13.11
CA LEU A 78 -3.08 -5.24 -13.76
C LEU A 78 -2.67 -3.86 -14.30
N MET A 79 -1.86 -3.10 -13.55
CA MET A 79 -1.34 -1.82 -14.01
C MET A 79 -0.39 -1.94 -15.22
N ILE A 80 0.48 -2.95 -15.23
CA ILE A 80 1.38 -3.23 -16.36
C ILE A 80 0.57 -3.64 -17.60
N ASP A 81 -0.47 -4.45 -17.43
CA ASP A 81 -1.31 -4.90 -18.55
C ASP A 81 -2.17 -3.76 -19.12
N SER A 82 -2.65 -2.84 -18.26
CA SER A 82 -3.30 -1.60 -18.70
C SER A 82 -2.38 -0.73 -19.56
N GLN A 83 -1.09 -0.67 -19.25
CA GLN A 83 -0.12 0.06 -20.08
C GLN A 83 0.08 -0.61 -21.46
N LYS A 84 0.17 -1.94 -21.51
CA LYS A 84 0.38 -2.68 -22.78
C LYS A 84 -0.80 -2.54 -23.74
N SER A 85 -2.03 -2.60 -23.24
CA SER A 85 -3.23 -2.43 -24.06
C SER A 85 -3.30 -1.04 -24.74
N ASN A 86 -2.74 0.00 -24.12
CA ASN A 86 -2.61 1.33 -24.73
C ASN A 86 -1.73 1.32 -26.00
N SER A 87 -0.63 0.56 -25.98
CA SER A 87 0.29 0.42 -27.11
C SER A 87 -0.36 -0.30 -28.31
N GLU A 88 -1.23 -1.27 -28.04
CA GLU A 88 -1.96 -2.03 -29.08
C GLU A 88 -3.13 -1.23 -29.67
N HIS A 89 -3.89 -0.50 -28.84
CA HIS A 89 -5.01 0.32 -29.32
C HIS A 89 -4.58 1.56 -30.11
N GLN A 90 -3.45 2.19 -29.76
CA GLN A 90 -2.87 3.28 -30.56
C GLN A 90 -2.43 2.81 -31.96
N SER A 91 -2.04 1.55 -32.13
CA SER A 91 -1.68 0.99 -33.45
C SER A 91 -2.89 0.67 -34.35
N ASN A 92 -4.08 0.49 -33.78
CA ASN A 92 -5.28 0.04 -34.50
C ASN A 92 -6.33 1.13 -34.74
N GLY A 93 -6.07 2.39 -34.35
CA GLY A 93 -6.95 3.53 -34.66
C GLY A 93 -8.36 3.48 -34.05
N LEU A 94 -8.57 2.62 -33.05
CA LEU A 94 -9.87 2.41 -32.40
C LEU A 94 -9.92 3.13 -31.04
N ASP A 95 -10.91 4.00 -30.92
CA ASP A 95 -11.46 4.72 -29.76
C ASP A 95 -10.45 5.39 -28.78
N PRO A 96 -10.33 6.73 -28.76
CA PRO A 96 -9.41 7.47 -27.87
C PRO A 96 -9.78 7.42 -26.36
N SER A 97 -10.80 6.64 -25.99
CA SER A 97 -11.38 6.62 -24.65
C SER A 97 -10.55 5.85 -23.61
N TYR A 98 -9.77 4.84 -24.02
CA TYR A 98 -8.95 4.04 -23.09
C TYR A 98 -7.46 4.41 -23.17
N LYS A 99 -7.03 5.35 -22.31
CA LYS A 99 -5.61 5.68 -22.11
C LYS A 99 -5.05 4.82 -20.99
N GLY A 100 -4.22 3.84 -21.33
CA GLY A 100 -3.50 3.05 -20.32
C GLY A 100 -2.44 3.86 -19.57
N LEU A 101 -2.05 3.34 -18.41
CA LEU A 101 -1.18 4.02 -17.45
C LEU A 101 0.24 4.23 -18.00
N THR A 102 0.81 5.39 -17.70
CA THR A 102 2.24 5.71 -17.91
C THR A 102 3.10 5.14 -16.78
N ASP A 103 4.42 5.04 -16.98
CA ASP A 103 5.35 4.57 -15.95
C ASP A 103 5.24 5.39 -14.66
N ASP A 104 5.17 6.71 -14.78
CA ASP A 104 5.02 7.63 -13.65
C ASP A 104 3.70 7.37 -12.90
N GLU A 105 2.59 7.12 -13.62
CA GLU A 105 1.29 6.80 -13.02
C GLU A 105 1.32 5.45 -12.30
N ILE A 106 1.94 4.42 -12.89
CA ILE A 106 2.10 3.10 -12.24
C ILE A 106 2.93 3.22 -10.96
N LEU A 107 4.06 3.94 -11.02
CA LEU A 107 4.94 4.17 -9.87
C LEU A 107 4.21 4.94 -8.77
N ALA A 108 3.47 5.99 -9.13
CA ALA A 108 2.69 6.79 -8.19
C ALA A 108 1.59 5.97 -7.50
N GLN A 109 0.88 5.12 -8.25
CA GLN A 109 -0.16 4.24 -7.68
C GLN A 109 0.46 3.17 -6.79
N ALA A 110 1.53 2.49 -7.23
CA ALA A 110 2.23 1.49 -6.42
C ALA A 110 2.74 2.09 -5.10
N PHE A 111 3.31 3.29 -5.16
CA PHE A 111 3.71 4.04 -3.97
C PHE A 111 2.52 4.35 -3.06
N THR A 112 1.42 4.85 -3.62
CA THR A 112 0.21 5.20 -2.85
C THR A 112 -0.35 3.99 -2.11
N PHE A 113 -0.42 2.82 -2.76
CA PHE A 113 -0.89 1.58 -2.12
C PHE A 113 0.01 1.13 -0.97
N VAL A 114 1.33 1.15 -1.17
CA VAL A 114 2.28 0.76 -0.12
C VAL A 114 2.26 1.74 1.04
N PHE A 115 2.35 3.04 0.75
CA PHE A 115 2.38 4.08 1.77
C PHE A 115 1.05 4.15 2.54
N GLY A 116 -0.07 4.20 1.81
CA GLY A 116 -1.42 4.26 2.38
C GLY A 116 -1.80 2.99 3.13
N GLY A 117 -1.25 1.83 2.76
CA GLY A 117 -1.47 0.57 3.48
C GLY A 117 -0.58 0.41 4.72
N TYR A 118 0.63 0.97 4.73
CA TYR A 118 1.61 0.71 5.80
C TYR A 118 1.27 1.42 7.11
N GLU A 119 1.10 2.74 7.10
CA GLU A 119 0.97 3.51 8.34
C GLU A 119 -0.34 3.24 9.09
N PRO A 120 -1.53 3.24 8.43
CA PRO A 120 -2.78 2.95 9.10
C PRO A 120 -2.80 1.53 9.66
N THR A 121 -2.40 0.52 8.87
CA THR A 121 -2.41 -0.88 9.32
C THR A 121 -1.43 -1.13 10.46
N SER A 122 -0.21 -0.60 10.39
CA SER A 122 0.78 -0.76 11.47
C SER A 122 0.33 -0.06 12.76
N SER A 123 -0.31 1.11 12.65
CA SER A 123 -0.90 1.83 13.78
C SER A 123 -2.05 1.05 14.39
N SER A 124 -3.01 0.59 13.59
CA SER A 124 -4.16 -0.21 14.05
C SER A 124 -3.70 -1.48 14.75
N LEU A 125 -2.74 -2.22 14.17
CA LEU A 125 -2.16 -3.41 14.80
C LEU A 125 -1.44 -3.07 16.11
N GLY A 126 -0.73 -1.94 16.16
CA GLY A 126 -0.08 -1.46 17.38
C GLY A 126 -1.08 -1.16 18.50
N TYR A 127 -2.17 -0.48 18.19
CA TYR A 127 -3.24 -0.19 19.15
C TYR A 127 -4.00 -1.45 19.57
N ALA A 128 -4.36 -2.32 18.63
CA ALA A 128 -5.02 -3.59 18.93
C ALA A 128 -4.16 -4.43 19.90
N ALA A 129 -2.87 -4.57 19.63
CA ALA A 129 -1.94 -5.27 20.53
C ALA A 129 -1.85 -4.61 21.91
N TYR A 130 -1.80 -3.27 21.97
CA TYR A 130 -1.79 -2.53 23.22
C TYR A 130 -3.08 -2.76 24.04
N PHE A 131 -4.25 -2.61 23.44
CA PHE A 131 -5.54 -2.79 24.11
C PHE A 131 -5.73 -4.24 24.58
N LEU A 132 -5.35 -5.23 23.77
CA LEU A 132 -5.37 -6.63 24.19
C LEU A 132 -4.44 -6.90 25.38
N ALA A 133 -3.27 -6.27 25.44
CA ALA A 133 -2.34 -6.44 26.56
C ALA A 133 -2.85 -5.84 27.88
N ILE A 134 -3.64 -4.76 27.83
CA ILE A 134 -4.20 -4.11 29.03
C ILE A 134 -5.62 -4.60 29.39
N HIS A 135 -6.26 -5.39 28.52
CA HIS A 135 -7.56 -6.04 28.75
C HIS A 135 -7.46 -7.57 28.60
N PRO A 136 -6.88 -8.28 29.60
CA PRO A 136 -6.65 -9.73 29.51
C PRO A 136 -7.93 -10.55 29.34
N ASP A 137 -9.06 -10.06 29.84
CA ASP A 137 -10.38 -10.67 29.67
C ASP A 137 -10.85 -10.67 28.21
N VAL A 138 -10.68 -9.55 27.51
CA VAL A 138 -10.93 -9.43 26.07
C VAL A 138 -9.96 -10.32 25.29
N GLN A 139 -8.68 -10.30 25.66
CA GLN A 139 -7.67 -11.13 25.02
C GLN A 139 -7.96 -12.63 25.16
N GLN A 140 -8.37 -13.08 26.34
CA GLN A 140 -8.72 -14.48 26.58
C GLN A 140 -9.94 -14.88 25.75
N LYS A 141 -11.00 -14.05 25.76
CA LYS A 141 -12.20 -14.33 24.97
C LYS A 141 -11.91 -14.41 23.46
N LEU A 142 -11.03 -13.55 22.95
CA LEU A 142 -10.60 -13.61 21.55
C LEU A 142 -9.80 -14.88 21.25
N GLN A 143 -8.90 -15.30 22.15
CA GLN A 143 -8.17 -16.56 22.00
C GLN A 143 -9.12 -17.77 22.01
N ASP A 144 -10.11 -17.77 22.91
CA ASP A 144 -11.11 -18.84 23.00
C ASP A 144 -11.94 -18.95 21.70
N GLU A 145 -12.31 -17.83 21.08
CA GLU A 145 -12.95 -17.82 19.76
C GLU A 145 -12.02 -18.42 18.68
N ILE A 146 -10.78 -17.95 18.62
CA ILE A 146 -9.79 -18.42 17.65
C ILE A 146 -9.55 -19.93 17.79
N ASP A 147 -9.37 -20.42 19.01
CA ASP A 147 -9.12 -21.84 19.28
C ASP A 147 -10.36 -22.72 18.96
N THR A 148 -11.56 -22.15 19.06
CA THR A 148 -12.81 -22.82 18.70
C THR A 148 -12.97 -22.97 17.18
N ILE A 149 -12.70 -21.89 16.43
CA ILE A 149 -12.85 -21.87 14.95
C ILE A 149 -11.65 -22.54 14.26
N LEU A 150 -10.45 -22.43 14.82
CA LEU A 150 -9.19 -22.94 14.27
C LEU A 150 -8.53 -23.95 15.23
N PRO A 151 -9.16 -25.11 15.48
CA PRO A 151 -8.62 -26.10 16.40
C PRO A 151 -7.25 -26.61 15.92
N ASN A 152 -6.34 -26.85 16.87
CA ASN A 152 -4.97 -27.34 16.62
C ASN A 152 -4.12 -26.48 15.67
N LYS A 153 -4.38 -25.17 15.59
CA LYS A 153 -3.68 -24.27 14.66
C LYS A 153 -3.81 -24.73 13.20
N ALA A 154 -5.01 -25.19 12.84
CA ALA A 154 -5.34 -25.53 11.47
C ALA A 154 -4.99 -24.36 10.52
N PRO A 155 -4.69 -24.65 9.25
CA PRO A 155 -4.39 -23.60 8.28
C PRO A 155 -5.49 -22.56 8.24
N LEU A 156 -5.11 -21.29 8.38
CA LEU A 156 -6.04 -20.17 8.29
C LEU A 156 -6.61 -20.09 6.87
N THR A 157 -7.94 -20.19 6.74
CA THR A 157 -8.66 -20.04 5.47
C THR A 157 -9.49 -18.76 5.48
N TYR A 158 -9.89 -18.30 4.29
CA TYR A 158 -10.79 -17.15 4.17
C TYR A 158 -12.11 -17.38 4.93
N ASP A 159 -12.70 -18.56 4.76
CA ASP A 159 -13.97 -18.91 5.42
C ASP A 159 -13.83 -18.97 6.94
N ALA A 160 -12.66 -19.37 7.46
CA ALA A 160 -12.41 -19.37 8.89
C ALA A 160 -12.27 -17.94 9.44
N ILE A 161 -11.61 -17.03 8.72
CA ILE A 161 -11.51 -15.61 9.12
C ILE A 161 -12.90 -14.98 9.19
N MET A 162 -13.77 -15.27 8.22
CA MET A 162 -15.14 -14.74 8.19
C MET A 162 -16.02 -15.22 9.34
N GLN A 163 -15.61 -16.26 10.08
CA GLN A 163 -16.32 -16.79 11.24
C GLN A 163 -15.83 -16.21 12.58
N LEU A 164 -14.77 -15.39 12.58
CA LEU A 164 -14.22 -14.77 13.78
C LEU A 164 -14.96 -13.45 14.08
N GLU A 165 -16.19 -13.55 14.57
CA GLU A 165 -17.05 -12.39 14.83
C GLU A 165 -16.49 -11.48 15.94
N TYR A 166 -15.94 -12.06 17.01
CA TYR A 166 -15.37 -11.30 18.11
C TYR A 166 -14.04 -10.64 17.72
N LEU A 167 -13.24 -11.26 16.82
CA LEU A 167 -12.11 -10.59 16.19
C LEU A 167 -12.54 -9.32 15.45
N ASP A 168 -13.63 -9.37 14.68
CA ASP A 168 -14.15 -8.19 13.97
C ASP A 168 -14.62 -7.09 14.95
N MET A 169 -15.15 -7.46 16.12
CA MET A 169 -15.50 -6.50 17.17
C MET A 169 -14.29 -5.86 17.86
N VAL A 170 -13.13 -6.53 17.86
CA VAL A 170 -11.89 -6.03 18.48
C VAL A 170 -11.14 -5.06 17.55
N LEU A 171 -11.30 -5.21 16.24
CA LEU A 171 -10.65 -4.39 15.20
C LEU A 171 -11.40 -3.09 14.91
#